data_AF-A0A7S8E856-F1
#
_entry.id   AF-A0A7S8E856-F1
#
_cell.length_a   1.000
_cell.length_b   1.000
_cell.length_c   1.000
_cell.angle_alpha   90.00
_cell.angle_beta   90.00
_cell.angle_gamma   90.00
#
_symmetry.space_group_name_H-M   'P 1'
#
loop_
_entity.id
_entity.type
_entity.pdbx_description
1 polymer ?
#
loop_
_entity_poly.entity_id
_entity_poly.type
_entity_poly.pdbx_seq_one_letter_code
_entity_poly.pdbx_strand_id
1 'polypeptide(L)'
;MSLAALLVGLGLLAVVLWFVLRPLMQTPRSAALPLDRQRERALAYYERVLTNIRDLDEDHATGKIDEASYQQQRELWASRGVQILKMLDTLDHEQPLVSDRQADDATIDAAIEDAVQQAETTRTQQQTLSAT
;
A
#
# COMPACT_ATOMS: atom_id res chain seq x y z
N MET A 1 -50.53 -23.69 29.78
CA MET A 1 -49.31 -22.86 29.63
C MET A 1 -49.73 -21.40 29.76
N SER A 2 -49.18 -20.66 30.72
CA SER A 2 -49.63 -19.29 31.01
C SER A 2 -49.14 -18.31 29.92
N LEU A 3 -50.03 -17.45 29.43
CA LEU A 3 -49.73 -16.39 28.47
C LEU A 3 -48.57 -15.50 28.97
N ALA A 4 -48.49 -15.31 30.29
CA ALA A 4 -47.40 -14.60 30.95
C ALA A 4 -46.03 -15.28 30.73
N ALA A 5 -45.94 -16.60 30.85
CA ALA A 5 -44.70 -17.33 30.60
C ALA A 5 -44.28 -17.28 29.12
N LEU A 6 -45.26 -17.30 28.20
CA LEU A 6 -45.01 -17.14 26.77
C LEU A 6 -44.40 -15.76 26.45
N LEU A 7 -44.98 -14.69 27.00
CA LEU A 7 -44.52 -13.32 26.77
C LEU A 7 -43.12 -13.08 27.34
N VAL A 8 -42.83 -13.62 28.54
CA VAL A 8 -41.51 -13.53 29.15
C VAL A 8 -40.47 -14.29 28.32
N GLY A 9 -40.80 -15.50 27.87
CA GLY A 9 -39.91 -16.29 27.01
C GLY A 9 -39.61 -15.61 25.68
N LEU A 10 -40.62 -15.00 25.05
CA LEU A 10 -40.46 -14.28 23.79
C LEU A 10 -39.58 -13.03 23.95
N GLY A 11 -39.74 -12.28 25.05
CA GLY A 11 -38.91 -11.12 25.34
C GLY A 11 -37.44 -11.49 25.55
N LEU A 12 -37.18 -12.56 26.30
CA LEU A 12 -35.82 -13.08 26.51
C LEU A 12 -35.18 -13.54 25.20
N LEU A 13 -35.94 -14.25 24.37
CA LEU A 13 -35.50 -14.65 23.03
C LEU A 13 -35.13 -13.45 22.17
N ALA A 14 -35.95 -12.39 22.17
CA ALA A 14 -35.70 -11.18 21.41
C ALA A 14 -34.42 -10.44 21.86
N VAL A 15 -34.14 -10.39 23.17
CA VAL A 15 -32.90 -9.79 23.70
C VAL A 15 -31.66 -10.60 23.28
N VAL A 16 -31.75 -11.94 23.34
CA VAL A 16 -30.65 -12.81 22.89
C VAL A 16 -30.43 -12.66 21.39
N LEU A 17 -31.50 -12.71 20.58
CA LEU A 17 -31.43 -12.46 19.15
C LEU A 17 -30.84 -11.08 18.85
N TRP A 18 -31.27 -10.03 19.54
CA TRP A 18 -30.69 -8.71 19.39
C TRP A 18 -29.18 -8.70 19.69
N PHE A 19 -28.75 -9.34 20.78
CA PHE A 19 -27.35 -9.41 21.15
C PHE A 19 -26.50 -10.20 20.14
N VAL A 20 -27.03 -11.29 19.58
CA VAL A 20 -26.36 -12.13 18.57
C VAL A 20 -26.39 -11.53 17.17
N LEU A 21 -27.46 -10.81 16.79
CA LEU A 21 -27.57 -10.14 15.51
C LEU A 21 -26.82 -8.80 15.49
N ARG A 22 -26.60 -8.16 16.65
CA ARG A 22 -25.82 -6.92 16.77
C ARG A 22 -24.43 -6.99 16.11
N PRO A 23 -23.59 -8.03 16.31
CA PRO A 23 -22.32 -8.15 15.59
C PRO A 23 -22.48 -8.49 14.11
N LEU A 24 -23.58 -9.12 13.69
CA LEU A 24 -23.85 -9.38 12.26
C LEU A 24 -24.30 -8.13 11.50
N MET A 25 -24.99 -7.20 12.17
CA MET A 25 -25.35 -5.89 11.61
C MET A 25 -24.22 -4.87 11.68
N GLN A 26 -23.17 -5.17 12.46
CA GLN A 26 -21.87 -4.55 12.28
C GLN A 26 -21.24 -5.18 11.04
N THR A 27 -21.67 -4.73 9.86
CA THR A 27 -20.85 -4.86 8.65
C THR A 27 -19.43 -4.50 9.07
N PRO A 28 -18.40 -5.33 8.80
CA PRO A 28 -17.04 -4.98 9.13
C PRO A 28 -16.84 -3.55 8.62
N ARG A 29 -16.39 -2.67 9.51
CA ARG A 29 -15.97 -1.31 9.15
C ARG A 29 -14.80 -1.47 8.18
N SER A 30 -15.13 -1.72 6.91
CA SER A 30 -14.23 -1.71 5.76
C SER A 30 -13.80 -0.29 5.40
N ALA A 31 -13.73 0.58 6.41
CA ALA A 31 -13.26 1.96 6.28
C ALA A 31 -11.75 2.08 6.57
N ALA A 32 -11.12 1.07 7.18
CA ALA A 32 -9.66 0.97 7.31
C ALA A 32 -8.98 0.35 6.06
N LEU A 33 -9.75 -0.38 5.23
CA LEU A 33 -9.23 -1.08 4.05
C LEU A 33 -8.49 -0.25 2.99
N PRO A 34 -8.77 1.06 2.77
CA PRO A 34 -8.06 1.80 1.72
C PRO A 34 -6.59 2.05 2.04
N LEU A 35 -6.26 2.35 3.30
CA LEU A 35 -4.89 2.65 3.72
C LEU A 35 -4.05 1.37 3.76
N ASP A 36 -4.58 0.30 4.34
CA ASP A 36 -3.93 -1.01 4.38
C ASP A 36 -3.66 -1.53 2.96
N ARG A 37 -4.62 -1.39 2.03
CA ARG A 37 -4.41 -1.74 0.62
C ARG A 37 -3.33 -0.89 -0.04
N GLN A 38 -3.34 0.42 0.16
CA GLN A 38 -2.27 1.28 -0.38
C GLN A 38 -0.89 0.87 0.14
N ARG A 39 -0.80 0.50 1.42
CA ARG A 39 0.42 -0.02 2.05
C ARG A 39 0.86 -1.36 1.45
N GLU A 40 -0.05 -2.31 1.30
CA GLU A 40 0.23 -3.60 0.66
C GLU A 40 0.74 -3.43 -0.78
N ARG A 41 0.13 -2.52 -1.55
CA ARG A 41 0.56 -2.22 -2.93
C ARG A 41 1.93 -1.56 -2.98
N ALA A 42 2.20 -0.61 -2.08
CA ALA A 42 3.53 0.00 -1.95
C ALA A 42 4.61 -1.03 -1.56
N LEU A 43 4.31 -1.97 -0.66
CA LEU A 43 5.21 -3.08 -0.31
C LEU A 43 5.47 -4.01 -1.50
N ALA A 44 4.43 -4.37 -2.26
CA ALA A 44 4.58 -5.21 -3.46
C ALA A 44 5.47 -4.52 -4.51
N TYR A 45 5.35 -3.19 -4.66
CA TYR A 45 6.24 -2.43 -5.52
C TYR A 45 7.68 -2.45 -4.99
N TYR A 46 7.89 -2.29 -3.68
CA TYR A 46 9.21 -2.38 -3.05
C TYR A 46 9.87 -3.75 -3.29
N GLU A 47 9.14 -4.85 -3.17
CA GLU A 47 9.63 -6.20 -3.48
C GLU A 47 10.06 -6.35 -4.95
N ARG A 48 9.31 -5.75 -5.87
CA ARG A 48 9.68 -5.69 -7.29
C ARG A 48 10.99 -4.92 -7.49
N VAL A 49 11.18 -3.79 -6.81
CA VAL A 49 12.44 -3.04 -6.85
C VAL A 49 13.61 -3.89 -6.36
N LEU A 50 13.45 -4.61 -5.24
CA LEU A 50 14.49 -5.51 -4.72
C LEU A 50 14.81 -6.64 -5.71
N THR A 51 13.79 -7.20 -6.36
CA THR A 51 13.99 -8.23 -7.39
C THR A 51 14.80 -7.67 -8.56
N ASN A 52 14.46 -6.47 -9.05
CA ASN A 52 15.21 -5.84 -10.15
C ASN A 52 16.66 -5.54 -9.77
N ILE A 53 16.93 -5.10 -8.54
CA ILE A 53 18.32 -4.87 -8.08
C ILE A 53 19.08 -6.20 -8.04
N ARG A 54 18.46 -7.26 -7.53
CA ARG A 54 19.07 -8.59 -7.50
C ARG A 54 19.38 -9.10 -8.90
N ASP A 55 18.42 -9.02 -9.82
CA ASP A 55 18.61 -9.47 -11.19
C ASP A 55 19.74 -8.68 -11.88
N LEU A 56 19.82 -7.37 -11.61
CA LEU A 56 20.91 -6.51 -12.08
C LEU A 56 22.27 -6.93 -11.51
N ASP A 57 22.34 -7.25 -10.21
CA ASP A 57 23.56 -7.74 -9.56
C ASP A 57 23.99 -9.09 -10.17
N GLU A 58 23.04 -9.99 -10.47
CA GLU A 58 23.30 -11.28 -11.13
C GLU A 58 23.79 -11.10 -12.57
N ASP A 59 23.19 -10.18 -13.33
CA ASP A 59 23.60 -9.87 -14.69
C ASP A 59 25.01 -9.25 -14.75
N HIS A 60 25.37 -8.40 -13.77
CA HIS A 60 26.72 -7.88 -13.65
C HIS A 60 27.72 -8.98 -13.26
N ALA A 61 27.38 -9.81 -12.26
CA ALA A 61 28.24 -10.92 -11.83
C ALA A 61 28.51 -11.94 -12.95
N THR A 62 27.57 -12.11 -13.88
CA THR A 62 27.72 -12.97 -15.06
C THR A 62 28.39 -12.27 -16.25
N GLY A 63 28.70 -10.98 -16.14
CA GLY A 63 29.37 -10.20 -17.18
C GLY A 63 28.48 -9.84 -18.37
N LYS A 64 27.15 -9.89 -18.22
CA LYS A 64 26.19 -9.51 -19.28
C LYS A 64 26.10 -8.00 -19.47
N ILE A 65 26.42 -7.23 -18.43
CA ILE A 65 26.43 -5.77 -18.42
C ILE A 65 27.78 -5.25 -17.95
N ASP A 66 28.18 -4.09 -18.46
CA ASP A 66 29.41 -3.41 -18.03
C ASP A 66 29.21 -2.64 -16.72
N GLU A 67 30.32 -2.31 -16.05
CA GLU A 67 30.34 -1.62 -14.76
C GLU A 67 29.63 -0.25 -14.80
N ALA A 68 29.78 0.53 -15.88
CA ALA A 68 29.17 1.85 -15.95
C ALA A 68 27.64 1.74 -16.06
N SER A 69 27.16 0.83 -16.91
CA SER A 69 25.73 0.51 -17.03
C SER A 69 25.15 -0.06 -15.75
N TYR A 70 25.90 -0.91 -15.05
CA TYR A 70 25.52 -1.49 -13.76
C TYR A 70 25.33 -0.40 -12.70
N GLN A 71 26.33 0.47 -12.50
CA GLN A 71 26.26 1.51 -11.48
C GLN A 71 25.12 2.50 -11.73
N GLN A 72 24.92 2.90 -12.99
CA GLN A 72 23.84 3.80 -13.36
C GLN A 72 22.46 3.20 -13.05
N GLN A 73 22.22 1.94 -13.46
CA GLN A 73 20.94 1.27 -13.24
C GLN A 73 20.71 0.95 -11.77
N ARG A 74 21.78 0.60 -11.05
CA ARG A 74 21.70 0.30 -9.62
C ARG A 74 21.36 1.54 -8.81
N GLU A 75 21.95 2.68 -9.14
CA GLU A 75 21.60 3.96 -8.50
C GLU A 75 20.13 4.32 -8.79
N LEU A 76 19.67 4.13 -10.02
CA LEU A 76 18.27 4.36 -10.40
C LEU A 76 17.32 3.51 -9.54
N TRP A 77 17.49 2.19 -9.52
CA TRP A 77 16.61 1.30 -8.75
C TRP A 77 16.71 1.52 -7.25
N ALA A 78 17.91 1.76 -6.71
CA ALA A 78 18.08 2.12 -5.31
C ALA A 78 17.34 3.40 -4.95
N SER A 79 17.38 4.41 -5.83
CA SER A 79 16.65 5.66 -5.63
C SER A 79 15.14 5.44 -5.60
N ARG A 80 14.59 4.61 -6.50
CA ARG A 80 13.17 4.21 -6.49
C ARG A 80 12.80 3.54 -5.17
N GLY A 81 13.62 2.61 -4.70
CA GLY A 81 13.44 1.95 -3.41
C GLY A 81 13.34 2.93 -2.24
N VAL A 82 14.21 3.94 -2.21
CA VAL A 82 14.16 5.00 -1.18
C VAL A 82 12.86 5.81 -1.25
N GLN A 83 12.36 6.14 -2.44
CA GLN A 83 11.10 6.88 -2.55
C GLN A 83 9.91 6.08 -2.06
N ILE A 84 9.86 4.77 -2.35
CA ILE A 84 8.80 3.89 -1.86
C ILE A 84 8.88 3.73 -0.34
N LEU A 85 10.08 3.67 0.24
CA LEU A 85 10.23 3.63 1.70
C LEU A 85 9.72 4.90 2.37
N LYS A 86 9.98 6.09 1.79
CA LYS A 86 9.40 7.35 2.28
C LYS A 86 7.88 7.36 2.14
N MET A 87 7.36 6.81 1.05
CA MET A 87 5.92 6.68 0.83
C MET A 87 5.26 5.75 1.87
N LEU A 88 5.90 4.62 2.18
CA LEU A 88 5.45 3.73 3.25
C LEU A 88 5.47 4.43 4.60
N ASP A 89 6.50 5.24 4.90
CA ASP A 89 6.54 6.06 6.11
C ASP A 89 5.35 7.04 6.16
N THR A 90 5.00 7.71 5.05
CA THR A 90 3.80 8.57 5.02
C THR A 90 2.49 7.81 5.24
N LEU A 91 2.37 6.61 4.68
CA LEU A 91 1.21 5.73 4.87
C LEU A 91 1.10 5.24 6.31
N ASP A 92 2.22 4.91 6.96
CA ASP A 92 2.29 4.50 8.37
C ASP A 92 1.86 5.64 9.31
N HIS A 93 1.95 6.91 8.88
CA HIS A 93 1.41 8.08 9.58
C HIS A 93 -0.06 8.39 9.22
N GLU A 94 -0.81 7.40 8.73
CA GLU A 94 -2.22 7.47 8.34
C GLU A 94 -2.53 8.52 7.25
N GLN A 95 -1.55 8.89 6.42
CA GLN A 95 -1.75 9.79 5.29
C GLN A 95 -1.93 8.98 4.01
N PRO A 96 -3.16 8.81 3.49
CA PRO A 96 -3.38 8.08 2.25
C PRO A 96 -2.84 8.84 1.04
N LEU A 97 -2.28 8.11 0.09
CA LEU A 97 -1.82 8.62 -1.21
C LEU A 97 -3.01 9.01 -2.09
N VAL A 98 -4.09 8.24 -1.99
CA VAL A 98 -5.33 8.48 -2.72
C VAL A 98 -6.47 8.67 -1.71
N SER A 99 -7.13 9.83 -1.77
CA SER A 99 -8.23 10.22 -0.87
C SER A 99 -9.56 9.49 -1.15
N ASP A 100 -9.65 8.80 -2.29
CA ASP A 100 -10.88 8.13 -2.71
C ASP A 100 -11.03 6.77 -2.01
N ARG A 101 -12.11 6.61 -1.24
CA ARG A 101 -12.45 5.35 -0.57
C ARG A 101 -12.74 4.21 -1.55
N GLN A 102 -12.93 4.52 -2.84
CA GLN A 102 -13.17 3.57 -3.91
C GLN A 102 -11.99 3.41 -4.88
N ALA A 103 -10.82 3.99 -4.61
CA ALA A 103 -9.64 3.79 -5.44
C ALA A 103 -9.39 2.28 -5.62
N ASP A 104 -9.42 1.84 -6.87
CA ASP A 104 -9.11 0.47 -7.23
C ASP A 104 -7.60 0.26 -7.25
N ASP A 105 -7.21 -1.01 -7.33
CA ASP A 105 -5.82 -1.45 -7.31
C ASP A 105 -4.99 -0.84 -8.45
N ALA A 106 -5.62 -0.53 -9.59
CA ALA A 106 -4.96 0.10 -10.73
C ALA A 106 -4.68 1.59 -10.48
N THR A 107 -5.64 2.30 -9.86
CA THR A 107 -5.47 3.71 -9.48
C THR A 107 -4.38 3.87 -8.43
N ILE A 108 -4.30 2.95 -7.46
CA ILE A 108 -3.26 2.95 -6.43
C ILE A 108 -1.88 2.71 -7.07
N ASP A 109 -1.76 1.74 -7.97
CA ASP A 109 -0.50 1.47 -8.66
C ASP A 109 -0.02 2.66 -9.49
N ALA A 110 -0.94 3.29 -10.24
CA ALA A 110 -0.65 4.48 -11.02
C ALA A 110 -0.16 5.63 -10.12
N ALA A 111 -0.81 5.83 -8.96
CA ALA A 111 -0.39 6.86 -8.01
C ALA A 111 1.01 6.59 -7.42
N ILE A 112 1.34 5.32 -7.15
CA ILE A 112 2.68 4.93 -6.68
C ILE A 112 3.72 5.23 -7.77
N GLU A 113 3.44 4.83 -9.02
CA GLU A 113 4.33 5.03 -10.16
C GLU A 113 4.57 6.53 -10.43
N ASP A 114 3.50 7.31 -10.47
CA ASP A 114 3.55 8.78 -10.64
C ASP A 114 4.40 9.44 -9.56
N ALA A 115 4.21 9.04 -8.29
CA ALA A 115 4.96 9.61 -7.17
C ALA A 115 6.47 9.30 -7.26
N VAL A 116 6.84 8.09 -7.68
CA VAL A 116 8.24 7.72 -7.90
C VAL A 116 8.83 8.55 -9.05
N GLN A 117 8.11 8.68 -10.17
CA GLN A 117 8.58 9.39 -11.36
C GLN A 117 8.72 10.91 -11.13
N GLN A 118 7.81 11.52 -10.37
CA GLN A 118 7.93 12.92 -9.95
C GLN A 118 9.18 13.16 -9.10
N ALA A 119 9.51 12.21 -8.22
CA ALA A 119 10.66 12.34 -7.36
C ALA A 119 11.98 12.16 -8.12
N GLU A 120 11.99 11.34 -9.18
CA GLU A 120 13.12 11.23 -10.12
C GLU A 120 13.33 12.52 -10.93
N THR A 121 12.27 13.06 -11.54
CA THR A 121 12.37 14.30 -12.33
C THR A 121 12.85 15.50 -11.51
N THR A 122 12.39 15.60 -10.25
CA THR A 122 12.85 16.64 -9.31
C THR A 122 14.35 16.52 -9.03
N ARG A 123 14.86 15.30 -8.83
CA ARG A 123 16.28 15.06 -8.58
C ARG A 123 17.15 15.43 -9.77
N THR A 124 16.73 15.05 -10.98
CA THR A 124 17.45 15.39 -12.22
C THR A 124 17.55 16.90 -12.42
N GLN A 125 16.49 17.66 -12.13
CA GLN A 125 16.52 19.13 -12.20
C GLN A 125 17.45 19.77 -11.16
N GLN A 126 17.53 19.21 -9.95
CA GLN A 126 18.46 19.70 -8.93
C GLN A 126 19.92 19.44 -9.29
N GLN A 127 20.21 18.32 -9.95
CA GLN A 127 21.55 17.97 -10.43
C GLN A 127 22.00 18.87 -11.59
N THR A 128 21.11 19.28 -12.49
CA THR A 128 21.46 20.20 -13.58
C THR A 128 21.68 21.63 -13.11
N LEU A 129 20.91 22.10 -12.12
CA LEU A 129 21.05 23.45 -11.55
C LEU A 129 22.31 23.64 -10.70
N SER A 130 22.89 22.57 -10.16
CA SER A 130 24.11 22.62 -9.34
C SER A 130 25.40 22.46 -10.15
N ALA A 131 25.30 22.12 -11.44
CA ALA A 131 26.42 21.97 -12.36
C ALA A 131 26.69 23.23 -13.23
N THR A 132 25.90 24.30 -13.05
CA THR A 132 26.05 25.60 -13.72
C THR A 132 26.55 26.65 -12.73
#